data_AF-A0A6H9JZ14-F1
#
_entry.id   AF-A0A6H9JZ14-F1
#
_cell.length_a   1.000
_cell.length_b   1.000
_cell.length_c   1.000
_cell.angle_alpha   90.00
_cell.angle_beta   90.00
_cell.angle_gamma   90.00
#
_symmetry.space_group_name_H-M   'P 1'
#
loop_
_entity.id
_entity.type
_entity.pdbx_description
1 polymer ?
#
loop_
_entity_poly.entity_id
_entity_poly.type
_entity_poly.pdbx_seq_one_letter_code
_entity_poly.pdbx_strand_id
1 'polypeptide(L)'
;MKKSYKIITYLIIVIGFVHISVTPAIFNQFTMQVGWFIGVGLLAFTLGFLNIANWRSNDDLLIRRLTIGANMATVFWGVMNLFVDKSPQGYLIVALFTYLALASYVVGKESAQKK
;
A
#
# COMPACT_ATOMS: atom_id res chain seq x y z
N MET A 1 11.70 13.39 -1.25
CA MET A 1 11.06 12.06 -1.21
C MET A 1 10.39 11.75 0.13
N LYS A 2 11.02 12.06 1.28
CA LYS A 2 10.43 11.72 2.60
C LYS A 2 9.06 12.34 2.89
N LYS A 3 8.80 13.60 2.50
CA LYS A 3 7.50 14.26 2.70
C LYS A 3 6.39 13.66 1.84
N SER A 4 6.63 13.49 0.55
CA SER A 4 5.69 12.89 -0.40
C SER A 4 5.41 11.42 -0.09
N TYR A 5 6.42 10.66 0.34
CA TYR A 5 6.25 9.28 0.82
C TYR A 5 5.28 9.20 1.99
N LYS A 6 5.46 10.05 3.02
CA LYS A 6 4.53 10.13 4.16
C LYS A 6 3.11 10.46 3.72
N ILE A 7 2.94 11.46 2.85
CA ILE A 7 1.63 11.87 2.33
C ILE A 7 0.95 10.70 1.61
N ILE A 8 1.65 10.05 0.69
CA ILE A 8 1.09 8.92 -0.09
C ILE A 8 0.78 7.73 0.81
N THR A 9 1.61 7.46 1.82
CA THR A 9 1.29 6.43 2.80
C THR A 9 0.00 6.73 3.57
N TYR A 10 -0.21 7.97 4.02
CA TYR A 10 -1.48 8.34 4.66
C TYR A 10 -2.66 8.24 3.69
N LEU A 11 -2.49 8.64 2.43
CA LEU A 11 -3.52 8.50 1.41
C LEU A 11 -3.92 7.03 1.21
N ILE A 12 -2.96 6.12 1.14
CA ILE A 12 -3.20 4.68 0.98
C ILE A 12 -3.96 4.08 2.17
N ILE A 13 -3.64 4.52 3.39
CA ILE A 13 -4.39 4.13 4.59
C ILE A 13 -5.84 4.60 4.50
N VAL A 14 -6.06 5.87 4.13
CA VAL A 14 -7.40 6.44 3.99
C VAL A 14 -8.18 5.72 2.90
N ILE A 15 -7.56 5.46 1.74
CA ILE A 15 -8.18 4.69 0.65
C ILE A 15 -8.58 3.30 1.15
N GLY A 16 -7.68 2.58 1.82
CA GLY A 16 -7.98 1.25 2.36
C GLY A 16 -9.14 1.26 3.37
N PHE A 17 -9.15 2.25 4.27
CA PHE A 17 -10.23 2.43 5.24
C PHE A 17 -11.56 2.72 4.56
N VAL A 18 -11.61 3.72 3.65
CA VAL A 18 -12.82 4.06 2.89
C VAL A 18 -13.32 2.86 2.09
N HIS A 19 -12.41 2.11 1.48
CA HIS A 19 -12.76 0.91 0.70
C HIS A 19 -13.47 -0.13 1.57
N ILE A 20 -12.94 -0.43 2.76
CA ILE A 20 -13.60 -1.34 3.71
C ILE A 20 -14.94 -0.77 4.16
N SER A 21 -14.99 0.49 4.59
CA SER A 21 -16.19 1.12 5.17
C SER A 21 -17.35 1.25 4.18
N VAL A 22 -17.07 1.41 2.89
CA VAL A 22 -18.09 1.53 1.84
C VAL A 22 -18.59 0.16 1.37
N THR A 23 -17.87 -0.93 1.66
CA THR A 23 -18.27 -2.30 1.27
C THR A 23 -19.73 -2.65 1.60
N PRO A 24 -20.24 -2.42 2.83
CA PRO A 24 -21.62 -2.79 3.18
C PRO A 24 -22.67 -1.99 2.41
N ALA A 25 -22.31 -0.80 1.90
CA ALA A 25 -23.21 0.03 1.09
C ALA A 25 -23.22 -0.40 -0.39
N ILE A 26 -22.16 -1.05 -0.87
CA ILE A 26 -22.07 -1.56 -2.25
C ILE A 26 -22.67 -2.97 -2.37
N PHE A 27 -22.52 -3.79 -1.33
CA PHE A 27 -22.88 -5.20 -1.38
C PHE A 27 -23.99 -5.54 -0.38
N ASN A 28 -25.11 -6.06 -0.88
CA ASN A 28 -26.26 -6.44 -0.06
C ASN A 28 -26.14 -7.84 0.58
N GLN A 29 -25.11 -8.62 0.21
CA GLN A 29 -24.92 -9.99 0.66
C GLN A 29 -23.42 -10.29 0.78
N PHE A 30 -23.03 -11.11 1.76
CA PHE A 30 -21.63 -11.51 1.93
C PHE A 30 -21.25 -12.61 0.92
N THR A 31 -20.55 -12.21 -0.14
CA THR A 31 -20.10 -13.11 -1.23
C THR A 31 -18.57 -13.13 -1.33
N MET A 32 -18.02 -14.00 -2.18
CA MET A 32 -16.58 -14.01 -2.47
C MET A 32 -16.08 -12.64 -2.97
N GLN A 33 -16.92 -11.90 -3.71
CA GLN A 33 -16.59 -10.56 -4.20
C GLN A 33 -16.47 -9.55 -3.04
N VAL A 34 -17.31 -9.68 -2.02
CA VAL A 34 -17.20 -8.88 -0.78
C VAL A 34 -15.88 -9.17 -0.07
N GLY A 35 -15.53 -10.46 0.08
CA GLY A 35 -14.27 -10.87 0.67
C GLY A 35 -13.06 -10.31 -0.07
N TRP A 36 -13.09 -10.36 -1.41
CA TRP A 36 -12.07 -9.73 -2.26
C TRP A 36 -11.96 -8.22 -2.01
N PHE A 37 -13.09 -7.51 -2.05
CA PHE A 37 -13.13 -6.06 -1.87
C PHE A 37 -12.58 -5.63 -0.49
N ILE A 38 -13.04 -6.28 0.58
CA ILE A 38 -12.50 -6.05 1.93
C ILE A 38 -11.01 -6.37 1.98
N GLY A 39 -10.60 -7.47 1.36
CA GLY A 39 -9.20 -7.91 1.29
C GLY A 39 -8.28 -6.85 0.67
N VAL A 40 -8.70 -6.23 -0.44
CA VAL A 40 -7.94 -5.13 -1.07
C VAL A 40 -7.82 -3.92 -0.15
N GLY A 41 -8.89 -3.59 0.57
CA GLY A 41 -8.88 -2.50 1.55
C GLY A 41 -7.93 -2.77 2.72
N LEU A 42 -7.96 -4.00 3.25
CA LEU A 42 -7.07 -4.45 4.32
C LEU A 42 -5.60 -4.49 3.88
N LEU A 43 -5.34 -4.92 2.64
CA LEU A 43 -4.02 -4.88 2.03
C LEU A 43 -3.48 -3.44 2.02
N ALA A 44 -4.24 -2.49 1.48
CA ALA A 44 -3.84 -1.09 1.42
C ALA A 44 -3.60 -0.50 2.82
N PHE A 45 -4.52 -0.76 3.75
CA PHE A 45 -4.41 -0.30 5.14
C PHE A 45 -3.13 -0.84 5.81
N THR A 46 -2.91 -2.15 5.76
CA THR A 46 -1.75 -2.82 6.36
C THR A 46 -0.44 -2.37 5.73
N LEU A 47 -0.40 -2.27 4.39
CA LEU A 47 0.75 -1.76 3.65
C LEU A 47 1.11 -0.34 4.09
N GLY A 48 0.09 0.50 4.32
CA GLY A 48 0.27 1.84 4.84
C GLY A 48 0.98 1.87 6.19
N PHE A 49 0.51 1.08 7.16
CA PHE A 49 1.17 0.99 8.48
C PHE A 49 2.58 0.45 8.41
N LEU A 50 2.85 -0.51 7.52
CA LEU A 50 4.19 -1.04 7.31
C LEU A 50 5.14 0.04 6.77
N ASN A 51 4.67 0.89 5.85
CA ASN A 51 5.44 2.05 5.38
C ASN A 51 5.68 3.07 6.51
N ILE A 52 4.69 3.30 7.40
CA ILE A 52 4.89 4.12 8.62
C ILE A 52 6.01 3.53 9.48
N ALA A 53 5.97 2.22 9.73
CA ALA A 53 6.98 1.54 10.53
C ALA A 53 8.37 1.73 9.92
N ASN A 54 8.53 1.57 8.61
CA ASN A 54 9.81 1.73 7.91
C ASN A 54 10.47 3.10 8.09
N TRP A 55 9.72 4.20 8.08
CA TRP A 55 10.33 5.52 8.29
C TRP A 55 10.50 5.91 9.76
N ARG A 56 9.85 5.19 10.68
CA ARG A 56 9.95 5.39 12.14
C ARG A 56 10.97 4.45 12.78
N SER A 57 11.22 3.30 12.17
CA SER A 57 12.20 2.34 12.66
C SER A 57 13.59 2.95 12.53
N ASN A 58 14.28 3.09 13.66
CA ASN A 58 15.67 3.55 13.73
C ASN A 58 16.61 2.47 13.20
N ASP A 59 16.53 2.21 11.90
CA ASP A 59 17.41 1.30 11.15
C ASP A 59 17.15 -0.21 11.33
N ASP A 60 15.89 -0.58 11.61
CA ASP A 60 15.51 -1.98 11.67
C ASP A 60 15.51 -2.61 10.27
N LEU A 61 16.54 -3.42 10.00
CA LEU A 61 16.72 -4.12 8.73
C LEU A 61 15.55 -5.07 8.41
N LEU A 62 14.92 -5.68 9.41
CA LEU A 62 13.78 -6.57 9.20
C LEU A 62 12.57 -5.77 8.72
N ILE A 63 12.22 -4.68 9.41
CA ILE A 63 11.11 -3.80 9.01
C ILE A 63 11.33 -3.28 7.59
N ARG A 64 12.56 -2.85 7.27
CA ARG A 64 12.89 -2.36 5.93
C ARG A 64 12.74 -3.43 4.85
N ARG A 65 13.24 -4.64 5.08
CA ARG A 65 13.11 -5.77 4.14
C ARG A 65 11.66 -6.18 3.93
N LEU A 66 10.89 -6.30 5.02
CA LEU A 66 9.47 -6.62 4.97
C LEU A 66 8.69 -5.54 4.20
N THR A 67 8.99 -4.26 4.43
CA THR A 67 8.34 -3.15 3.73
C THR A 67 8.63 -3.16 2.23
N ILE A 68 9.90 -3.35 1.85
CA ILE A 68 10.28 -3.43 0.43
C ILE A 68 9.61 -4.64 -0.22
N GLY A 69 9.69 -5.82 0.41
CA GLY A 69 9.07 -7.04 -0.09
C GLY A 69 7.55 -6.90 -0.27
N ALA A 70 6.86 -6.34 0.72
CA ALA A 70 5.43 -6.10 0.66
C ALA A 70 5.07 -5.09 -0.45
N ASN A 71 5.77 -3.96 -0.55
CA ASN A 71 5.52 -2.98 -1.61
C ASN A 71 5.73 -3.61 -2.99
N MET A 72 6.82 -4.37 -3.20
CA MET A 72 7.07 -5.07 -4.47
C MET A 72 5.98 -6.10 -4.79
N ALA A 73 5.54 -6.88 -3.81
CA ALA A 73 4.46 -7.84 -3.98
C ALA A 73 3.15 -7.14 -4.37
N THR A 74 2.83 -5.99 -3.77
CA THR A 74 1.63 -5.21 -4.13
C THR A 74 1.71 -4.57 -5.51
N VAL A 75 2.90 -4.16 -5.96
CA VAL A 75 3.10 -3.71 -7.35
C VAL A 75 2.88 -4.87 -8.31
N PHE A 76 3.51 -6.02 -8.05
CA PHE A 76 3.33 -7.21 -8.88
C PHE A 76 1.85 -7.61 -8.97
N TRP A 77 1.18 -7.72 -7.83
CA TRP A 77 -0.25 -8.03 -7.76
C TRP A 77 -1.11 -6.99 -8.50
N GLY A 78 -0.83 -5.70 -8.33
CA GLY A 78 -1.56 -4.64 -9.03
C GLY A 78 -1.37 -4.69 -10.54
N VAL A 79 -0.15 -4.97 -11.02
CA VAL A 79 0.13 -5.17 -12.45
C VAL A 79 -0.60 -6.40 -12.98
N MET A 80 -0.62 -7.51 -12.23
CA MET A 80 -1.40 -8.70 -12.58
C MET A 80 -2.90 -8.38 -12.71
N ASN A 81 -3.47 -7.59 -11.79
CA ASN A 81 -4.87 -7.17 -11.88
C ASN A 81 -5.17 -6.32 -13.10
N LEU A 82 -4.24 -5.50 -13.59
CA LEU A 82 -4.44 -4.70 -14.81
C LEU A 82 -4.59 -5.55 -16.08
N PHE A 83 -4.17 -6.82 -16.06
CA PHE A 83 -4.47 -7.76 -17.16
C PHE A 83 -5.92 -8.27 -17.12
N VAL A 84 -6.57 -8.19 -15.96
CA VAL A 84 -7.96 -8.63 -15.75
C VAL A 84 -8.93 -7.45 -15.89
N ASP A 85 -8.64 -6.33 -15.23
CA ASP A 85 -9.45 -5.10 -15.26
C ASP A 85 -8.58 -3.88 -15.59
N LYS A 86 -8.88 -3.25 -16.74
CA LYS A 86 -8.17 -2.08 -17.27
C LYS A 86 -8.87 -0.78 -16.92
N SER A 87 -9.30 -0.65 -15.67
CA SER A 87 -9.97 0.56 -15.20
C SER A 87 -8.98 1.70 -14.91
N PRO A 88 -9.34 2.97 -15.16
CA PRO A 88 -8.48 4.13 -14.85
C PRO A 88 -8.01 4.16 -13.39
N GLN A 89 -8.89 3.79 -12.44
CA GLN A 89 -8.52 3.68 -11.03
C GLN A 89 -7.45 2.62 -10.77
N GLY A 90 -7.45 1.50 -11.51
CA GLY A 90 -6.44 0.46 -11.40
C GLY A 90 -5.04 0.98 -11.74
N TYR A 91 -4.91 1.73 -12.83
CA TYR A 91 -3.63 2.33 -13.23
C TYR A 91 -3.10 3.30 -12.17
N LEU A 92 -3.98 4.12 -11.58
CA LEU A 92 -3.62 5.06 -10.53
C LEU A 92 -3.13 4.35 -9.26
N ILE A 93 -3.78 3.26 -8.86
CA ILE A 93 -3.34 2.46 -7.70
C ILE A 93 -1.97 1.82 -7.96
N VAL A 94 -1.74 1.26 -9.15
CA VAL A 94 -0.44 0.68 -9.52
C VAL A 94 0.66 1.73 -9.51
N ALA A 95 0.38 2.94 -10.02
CA ALA A 95 1.33 4.05 -9.96
C ALA A 95 1.68 4.43 -8.52
N LEU A 96 0.69 4.50 -7.62
CA LEU A 96 0.90 4.80 -6.20
C LEU A 96 1.72 3.71 -5.49
N PHE A 97 1.42 2.43 -5.72
CA PHE A 97 2.21 1.32 -5.16
C PHE A 97 3.62 1.29 -5.70
N THR A 98 3.81 1.59 -6.99
CA THR A 98 5.14 1.68 -7.61
C THR A 98 5.96 2.80 -6.98
N TYR A 99 5.33 3.96 -6.78
CA TYR A 99 5.96 5.06 -6.05
C TYR A 99 6.35 4.65 -4.63
N LEU A 100 5.47 3.99 -3.88
CA LEU A 100 5.77 3.51 -2.52
C LEU A 100 6.93 2.52 -2.50
N ALA A 101 6.99 1.58 -3.44
CA ALA A 101 8.08 0.62 -3.55
C ALA A 101 9.44 1.29 -3.77
N LEU A 102 9.50 2.28 -4.67
CA LEU A 102 10.72 3.03 -4.95
C LEU A 102 11.10 3.93 -3.76
N ALA A 103 10.13 4.65 -3.21
CA ALA A 103 10.36 5.59 -2.12
C ALA A 103 10.74 4.89 -0.80
N SER A 104 10.21 3.68 -0.53
CA SER A 104 10.51 2.95 0.70
C SER A 104 11.97 2.52 0.78
N TYR A 105 12.61 2.24 -0.35
CA TYR A 105 14.04 1.95 -0.41
C TYR A 105 14.91 3.14 0.01
N VAL A 106 14.57 4.33 -0.50
CA VAL A 106 15.31 5.57 -0.24
C VAL A 106 15.08 6.06 1.19
N VAL A 107 13.82 6.13 1.63
CA VAL A 107 13.49 6.67 2.97
C VAL A 107 14.00 5.75 4.09
N GLY A 108 14.01 4.44 3.88
CA GLY A 108 14.64 3.51 4.81
C GLY A 108 16.15 3.77 4.96
N LYS A 109 16.84 4.08 3.86
CA LYS A 109 18.28 4.42 3.87
C LYS A 109 18.57 5.78 4.53
N GLU A 110 17.76 6.81 4.24
CA GLU A 110 17.94 8.14 4.86
C GLU A 110 17.70 8.12 6.38
N SER A 111 16.86 7.20 6.86
CA SER A 111 16.58 7.05 8.30
C SER A 111 17.72 6.33 9.03
N ALA A 112 18.51 5.51 8.31
CA ALA A 112 19.73 4.87 8.78
C ALA A 112 20.88 5.86 9.04
N GLN A 113 21.03 6.83 8.15
CA GLN A 113 22.22 7.70 8.07
C GLN A 113 22.21 8.91 9.02
N LYS A 114 21.12 9.16 9.77
CA LYS A 114 21.02 10.31 10.69
C LYS A 114 21.64 10.06 12.08
N LYS A 115 22.67 9.21 12.15
CA LYS A 115 23.54 9.04 13.32
C LYS A 115 24.84 9.79 13.08
#